data_AF-A0A358QMA5-F1
#
_entry.id   AF-A0A358QMA5-F1
#
_cell.length_a   1.000
_cell.length_b   1.000
_cell.length_c   1.000
_cell.angle_alpha   90.00
_cell.angle_beta   90.00
_cell.angle_gamma   90.00
#
_symmetry.space_group_name_H-M   'P 1'
#
loop_
_entity.id
_entity.type
_entity.pdbx_description
1 polymer ?
#
loop_
_entity_poly.entity_id
_entity_poly.type
_entity_poly.pdbx_seq_one_letter_code
_entity_poly.pdbx_strand_id
1 'polypeptide(L)'
;MLPRTTLVGDPYQAVTDADAVGLVTEWPEYRDLDWGRVFGLMRGRLVVDGRNCLDGATIAGHGGAYLSVGRRPRGLPPGLPGAAVEAPAAGVPPLPRG
;
A
#
# COMPACT_ATOMS: atom_id res chain seq x y z
N MET A 1 5.64 -25.36 -8.35
CA MET A 1 4.83 -24.20 -7.92
C MET A 1 4.83 -24.13 -6.40
N LEU A 2 4.75 -22.93 -5.83
CA LEU A 2 4.60 -22.77 -4.38
C LEU A 2 3.21 -23.26 -3.94
N PRO A 3 3.08 -23.90 -2.77
CA PRO A 3 1.78 -24.31 -2.24
C PRO A 3 0.84 -23.11 -2.08
N ARG A 4 -0.47 -23.32 -2.31
CA ARG A 4 -1.53 -22.29 -2.15
C ARG A 4 -1.31 -21.03 -3.00
N THR A 5 -0.70 -21.20 -4.18
CA THR A 5 -0.51 -20.12 -5.15
C THR A 5 -1.30 -20.43 -6.41
N THR A 6 -2.03 -19.43 -6.91
CA THR A 6 -2.66 -19.47 -8.22
C THR A 6 -1.92 -18.50 -9.13
N LEU A 7 -1.47 -18.98 -10.30
CA LEU A 7 -0.89 -18.12 -11.32
C LEU A 7 -1.99 -17.74 -12.32
N VAL A 8 -2.02 -16.46 -12.66
CA VAL A 8 -2.98 -15.88 -13.62
C VAL A 8 -2.22 -15.08 -14.67
N GLY A 9 -2.84 -14.87 -15.83
CA GLY A 9 -2.23 -14.14 -16.95
C GLY A 9 -2.58 -12.65 -16.99
N ASP A 10 -3.49 -12.20 -16.13
CA ASP A 10 -4.01 -10.83 -16.11
C ASP A 10 -3.92 -10.26 -14.67
N PRO A 11 -3.32 -9.07 -14.45
CA PRO A 11 -3.31 -8.42 -13.15
C PRO A 11 -4.70 -8.24 -12.55
N TYR A 12 -5.74 -8.03 -13.36
CA TYR A 12 -7.11 -7.89 -12.84
C TYR A 12 -7.63 -9.19 -12.24
N GLN A 13 -7.22 -10.36 -12.76
CA GLN A 13 -7.55 -11.65 -12.15
C GLN A 13 -6.80 -11.86 -10.83
N ALA A 14 -5.58 -11.30 -10.70
CA ALA A 14 -4.76 -11.47 -9.51
C ALA A 14 -5.34 -10.74 -8.29
N VAL A 15 -6.12 -9.69 -8.51
CA VAL A 15 -6.73 -8.86 -7.45
C VAL A 15 -8.17 -9.25 -7.12
N THR A 16 -8.81 -10.10 -7.92
CA THR A 16 -10.18 -10.57 -7.67
C THR A 16 -10.29 -11.23 -6.31
N ASP A 17 -11.26 -10.79 -5.51
CA ASP A 17 -11.54 -11.25 -4.14
C ASP A 17 -10.38 -11.03 -3.14
N ALA A 18 -9.33 -10.30 -3.53
CA ALA A 18 -8.18 -10.07 -2.67
C ALA A 18 -8.52 -9.08 -1.54
N ASP A 19 -8.04 -9.38 -0.33
CA ASP A 19 -8.10 -8.45 0.81
C ASP A 19 -7.05 -7.33 0.70
N ALA A 20 -5.93 -7.62 0.03
CA ALA A 20 -4.85 -6.67 -0.23
C ALA A 20 -4.06 -7.09 -1.48
N VAL A 21 -3.39 -6.13 -2.12
CA VAL A 21 -2.47 -6.37 -3.26
C VAL A 21 -1.08 -5.86 -2.93
N GLY A 22 -0.06 -6.64 -3.31
CA GLY A 22 1.35 -6.30 -3.13
C GLY A 22 2.06 -6.19 -4.47
N LEU A 23 2.75 -5.07 -4.71
CA LEU A 23 3.61 -4.88 -5.87
C LEU A 23 5.06 -5.19 -5.52
N VAL A 24 5.61 -6.22 -6.17
CA VAL A 24 6.98 -6.71 -5.92
C VAL A 24 7.93 -6.50 -7.10
N THR A 25 7.42 -6.06 -8.25
CA THR A 25 8.19 -5.75 -9.46
C THR A 25 7.68 -4.45 -10.08
N GLU A 26 8.59 -3.64 -10.63
CA GLU A 26 8.31 -2.29 -11.15
C GLU A 26 7.97 -2.25 -12.64
N TRP A 27 7.21 -3.23 -13.13
CA TRP A 27 6.85 -3.30 -14.55
C TRP A 27 5.89 -2.16 -14.95
N PRO A 28 6.08 -1.51 -16.12
CA PRO A 28 5.26 -0.39 -16.57
C PRO A 28 3.75 -0.63 -16.55
N GLU A 29 3.33 -1.84 -16.93
CA GLU A 29 1.92 -2.23 -17.04
C GLU A 29 1.17 -2.10 -15.71
N TYR A 30 1.85 -2.16 -14.57
CA TYR A 30 1.25 -2.00 -13.25
C TYR A 30 1.05 -0.54 -12.84
N ARG A 31 1.80 0.40 -13.44
CA ARG A 31 1.65 1.84 -13.18
C ARG A 31 0.37 2.39 -13.78
N ASP A 32 -0.05 1.81 -14.90
CA ASP A 32 -1.17 2.27 -15.72
C ASP A 32 -2.48 1.51 -15.45
N LEU A 33 -2.56 0.74 -14.34
CA LEU A 33 -3.78 0.04 -13.95
C LEU A 33 -4.91 1.02 -13.64
N ASP A 34 -6.13 0.67 -14.06
CA ASP A 34 -7.34 1.36 -13.64
C ASP A 34 -7.65 1.00 -12.18
N TRP A 35 -7.28 1.89 -11.26
CA TRP A 35 -7.48 1.68 -9.83
C TRP A 35 -8.94 1.64 -9.41
N GLY A 36 -9.85 2.28 -10.17
CA GLY A 36 -11.28 2.15 -9.97
C GLY A 36 -11.74 0.72 -10.23
N ARG A 37 -11.28 0.13 -11.34
CA ARG A 37 -11.55 -1.27 -11.68
C ARG A 37 -10.90 -2.23 -10.68
N VAL A 38 -9.65 -2.00 -10.29
CA VAL A 38 -8.94 -2.82 -9.29
C VAL A 38 -9.74 -2.89 -7.99
N PHE A 39 -10.16 -1.76 -7.43
CA PHE A 39 -10.95 -1.75 -6.20
C PHE A 39 -12.38 -2.29 -6.36
N GLY A 40 -12.93 -2.28 -7.57
CA GLY A 40 -14.20 -2.96 -7.87
C GLY A 40 -14.10 -4.48 -7.83
N LEU A 41 -12.90 -5.05 -7.99
CA LEU A 41 -12.64 -6.49 -7.99
C LEU A 41 -12.16 -7.02 -6.62
N MET A 42 -11.51 -6.16 -5.83
CA MET A 42 -10.98 -6.54 -4.52
C MET A 42 -12.05 -6.54 -3.43
N ARG A 43 -11.89 -7.42 -2.42
CA ARG A 43 -12.67 -7.37 -1.17
C ARG A 43 -12.20 -6.26 -0.24
N GLY A 44 -10.89 -6.06 -0.17
CA GLY A 44 -10.26 -4.96 0.55
C GLY A 44 -9.79 -3.85 -0.37
N ARG A 45 -9.13 -2.84 0.19
CA ARG A 45 -8.62 -1.69 -0.58
C ARG A 45 -7.20 -1.30 -0.17
N LEU A 46 -6.43 -2.29 0.29
CA LEU A 46 -5.05 -2.11 0.71
C LEU A 46 -4.09 -2.41 -0.46
N VAL A 47 -3.24 -1.43 -0.77
CA VAL A 47 -2.16 -1.54 -1.74
C VAL A 47 -0.82 -1.39 -1.01
N VAL A 48 0.05 -2.39 -1.15
CA VAL A 48 1.42 -2.37 -0.63
C VAL A 48 2.39 -2.29 -1.80
N ASP A 49 3.11 -1.18 -1.90
CA ASP A 49 4.08 -0.93 -2.96
C ASP A 49 5.52 -1.08 -2.44
N GLY A 50 6.11 -2.24 -2.70
CA GLY A 50 7.50 -2.53 -2.35
C GLY A 50 8.52 -1.84 -3.26
N ARG A 51 8.08 -1.25 -4.37
CA ARG A 51 8.94 -0.66 -5.42
C ARG A 51 8.81 0.85 -5.54
N ASN A 52 7.90 1.46 -4.78
CA ASN A 52 7.65 2.91 -4.75
C ASN A 52 7.33 3.50 -6.14
N CYS A 53 6.74 2.72 -7.04
CA CYS A 53 6.52 3.09 -8.43
C CYS A 53 5.06 3.37 -8.81
N LEU A 54 4.11 3.20 -7.88
CA LEU A 54 2.71 3.56 -8.07
C LEU A 54 2.44 5.00 -7.60
N ASP A 55 1.41 5.63 -8.16
CA ASP A 55 0.92 6.90 -7.65
C ASP A 55 -0.04 6.70 -6.46
N GLY A 56 0.52 6.82 -5.25
CA GLY A 56 -0.24 6.73 -4.01
C GLY A 56 -1.33 7.80 -3.85
N ALA A 57 -1.25 8.94 -4.54
CA ALA A 57 -2.30 9.95 -4.49
C ALA A 57 -3.52 9.51 -5.32
N THR A 58 -3.29 8.99 -6.53
CA THR A 58 -4.34 8.36 -7.36
C THR A 58 -5.02 7.23 -6.59
N ILE A 59 -4.25 6.32 -6.00
CA ILE A 59 -4.78 5.19 -5.22
C ILE A 59 -5.66 5.67 -4.05
N ALA A 60 -5.19 6.65 -3.28
CA ALA A 60 -5.96 7.22 -2.18
C ALA A 60 -7.22 7.97 -2.66
N GLY A 61 -7.14 8.65 -3.82
CA GLY A 61 -8.29 9.30 -4.46
C GLY A 61 -9.40 8.32 -4.85
N HIS A 62 -9.03 7.08 -5.17
CA HIS A 62 -9.97 5.97 -5.35
C HIS A 62 -10.33 5.26 -4.04
N GLY A 63 -10.14 5.89 -2.87
CA GLY A 63 -10.53 5.35 -1.57
C GLY A 63 -9.68 4.16 -1.07
N GLY A 64 -8.50 3.97 -1.65
CA GLY A 64 -7.55 2.94 -1.22
C GLY A 64 -6.62 3.41 -0.11
N ALA A 65 -6.17 2.46 0.72
CA ALA A 65 -5.04 2.65 1.61
C ALA A 65 -3.76 2.27 0.85
N TYR A 66 -2.81 3.19 0.78
CA TYR A 66 -1.53 3.01 0.10
C TYR A 66 -0.38 3.02 1.11
N LEU A 67 0.35 1.91 1.15
CA LEU A 67 1.56 1.72 1.94
C LEU A 67 2.75 1.58 0.99
N SER A 68 3.85 2.27 1.28
CA SER A 68 5.06 2.17 0.50
C SER A 68 6.31 2.31 1.36
N VAL A 69 7.44 1.82 0.84
CA VAL A 69 8.67 1.74 1.63
C VAL A 69 9.23 3.13 1.90
N GLY A 70 9.44 3.46 3.18
CA GLY A 70 10.07 4.70 3.62
C GLY A 70 9.23 5.97 3.41
N ARG A 71 7.92 5.85 3.16
CA ARG A 71 7.02 6.99 2.98
C ARG A 71 5.85 6.92 3.96
N ARG A 72 5.24 8.08 4.25
CA ARG A 72 4.02 8.12 5.05
C ARG A 72 2.87 7.43 4.30
N PRO A 73 2.09 6.57 4.97
CA PRO A 73 0.87 5.98 4.43
C PRO A 73 -0.11 7.05 3.90
N ARG A 74 -0.88 6.69 2.86
CA ARG A 74 -1.96 7.53 2.32
C ARG A 74 -3.29 6.77 2.37
N GLY A 75 -4.39 7.49 2.59
CA GLY A 75 -5.74 6.91 2.55
C GLY A 75 -6.04 5.86 3.63
N LEU A 76 -5.22 5.79 4.68
CA LEU A 76 -5.45 4.85 5.79
C LEU A 76 -6.69 5.30 6.59
N PRO A 77 -7.64 4.41 6.89
CA PRO A 77 -8.81 4.78 7.68
C PRO A 77 -8.38 5.23 9.09
N PRO A 78 -9.04 6.24 9.67
CA PRO A 78 -8.77 6.67 11.04
C PRO A 78 -9.05 5.51 12.01
N GLY A 79 -8.12 5.28 12.95
CA GLY A 79 -8.26 4.27 14.01
C GLY A 79 -7.68 2.88 13.72
N LEU A 80 -6.98 2.68 12.59
CA LEU A 80 -6.28 1.41 12.37
C LEU A 80 -5.12 1.26 13.39
N PRO A 81 -5.07 0.19 14.20
CA PRO A 81 -4.01 0.00 15.19
C PRO A 81 -2.64 0.02 14.50
N GLY A 82 -1.75 0.94 14.90
CA GLY A 82 -0.44 1.15 14.26
C GLY A 82 -0.40 2.20 13.13
N ALA A 83 -1.53 2.81 12.77
CA ALA A 83 -1.62 3.96 11.83
C ALA A 83 -0.97 5.23 12.39
N ALA A 84 -1.13 5.45 13.69
CA ALA A 84 -0.35 6.41 14.43
C ALA A 84 1.01 5.77 14.69
N VAL A 85 1.96 6.01 13.78
CA VAL A 85 3.31 6.24 14.27
C VAL A 85 3.17 7.37 15.28
N GLU A 86 3.41 7.05 16.55
CA GLU A 86 3.56 8.06 17.59
C GLU A 86 4.42 9.18 16.99
N ALA A 87 3.86 10.38 16.84
CA ALA A 87 4.66 11.52 16.43
C ALA A 87 5.85 11.56 17.39
N PRO A 88 7.09 11.78 16.92
CA PRO A 88 8.23 11.76 17.82
C PRO A 88 7.92 12.73 18.95
N ALA A 89 7.87 12.19 20.18
CA ALA A 89 7.66 12.97 21.37
C ALA A 89 8.63 14.15 21.32
N ALA A 90 8.10 15.35 21.49
CA ALA A 90 8.86 16.57 21.44
C ALA A 90 10.10 16.47 22.36
N GLY A 91 11.27 16.75 21.79
CA GLY A 91 12.48 17.10 22.53
C GLY A 91 13.30 15.91 23.04
N VAL A 92 14.39 15.61 22.34
CA VAL A 92 15.56 14.99 23.00
C VAL A 92 16.05 16.00 24.05
N PRO A 93 16.04 15.69 25.35
CA PRO A 93 16.64 16.57 26.35
C PRO A 93 18.15 16.66 26.09
N PRO A 94 18.78 17.84 26.24
CA PRO A 94 20.20 18.00 25.95
C PRO A 94 21.02 17.13 26.91
N LEU A 95 22.06 16.49 26.36
CA LEU A 95 23.00 15.67 27.12
C LEU A 95 23.69 16.53 28.21
N PRO A 96 23.92 15.97 29.41
CA PRO A 96 24.62 16.68 30.46
C PRO A 96 26.05 17.00 30.01
N ARG A 97 26.44 18.26 30.17
CA ARG A 97 27.83 18.68 29.98
C ARG A 97 28.63 18.19 31.19
N GLY A 98 29.51 17.23 30.96
CA GLY A 98 30.67 16.98 31.83
C GLY A 98 31.71 18.07 31.65
#